data_AF-A0A2C9UVY0-F1
#
_entry.id   AF-A0A2C9UVY0-F1
#
_cell.length_a   1.000
_cell.length_b   1.000
_cell.length_c   1.000
_cell.angle_alpha   90.00
_cell.angle_beta   90.00
_cell.angle_gamma   90.00
#
_symmetry.space_group_name_H-M   'P 1'
#
loop_
_entity.id
_entity.type
_entity.pdbx_description
1 polymer ?
#
loop_
_entity_poly.entity_id
_entity_poly.type
_entity_poly.pdbx_seq_one_letter_code
_entity_poly.pdbx_strand_id
1 'polypeptide(L)'
;MISTPTAAIAAQSISIPSLASTHYFSITLTSKNYLLWKAQFIPILNYQKLYEFIDGSSPISPRTIAFPTDPTMQIPNPAFFYWFFKDQMLHS
;
A
#
# COMPACT_ATOMS: atom_id res chain seq x y z
N MET A 1 -40.24 -39.95 -31.55
CA MET A 1 -39.00 -39.58 -30.84
C MET A 1 -38.61 -38.19 -31.30
N ILE A 2 -38.80 -37.16 -30.47
CA ILE A 2 -38.43 -35.78 -30.80
C ILE A 2 -37.54 -35.29 -29.66
N SER A 3 -36.25 -35.11 -29.93
CA SER A 3 -35.27 -34.65 -28.94
C SER A 3 -35.01 -33.16 -29.17
N THR A 4 -35.36 -32.33 -28.20
CA THR A 4 -34.98 -30.92 -28.14
C THR A 4 -33.53 -30.79 -27.69
N PRO A 5 -32.65 -30.06 -28.40
CA PRO A 5 -31.32 -29.75 -27.89
C PRO A 5 -31.42 -28.60 -26.87
N THR A 6 -31.15 -28.90 -25.60
CA THR A 6 -30.91 -27.86 -24.58
C THR A 6 -29.49 -27.35 -24.76
N ALA A 7 -29.34 -26.12 -25.27
CA ALA A 7 -28.05 -25.46 -25.36
C ALA A 7 -27.58 -25.04 -23.96
N ALA A 8 -26.54 -25.69 -23.45
CA ALA A 8 -25.88 -25.28 -22.21
C ALA A 8 -25.10 -23.99 -22.49
N ILE A 9 -25.50 -22.90 -21.84
CA ILE A 9 -24.76 -21.63 -21.87
C ILE A 9 -23.53 -21.82 -20.99
N ALA A 10 -22.38 -22.06 -21.60
CA ALA A 10 -21.11 -22.11 -20.89
C ALA A 10 -20.78 -20.71 -20.35
N ALA A 11 -20.71 -20.57 -19.03
CA ALA A 11 -20.23 -19.35 -18.39
C ALA A 11 -18.74 -19.20 -18.68
N GLN A 12 -18.38 -18.29 -19.59
CA GLN A 12 -16.99 -17.95 -19.85
C GLN A 12 -16.47 -17.12 -18.67
N SER A 13 -15.50 -17.65 -17.95
CA SER A 13 -14.76 -16.92 -16.92
C SER A 13 -13.88 -15.86 -17.58
N ILE A 14 -14.26 -14.60 -17.44
CA ILE A 14 -13.41 -13.47 -17.83
C ILE A 14 -12.25 -13.43 -16.85
N SER A 15 -11.08 -13.95 -17.24
CA SER A 15 -9.86 -13.79 -16.44
C SER A 15 -9.38 -12.36 -16.56
N ILE A 16 -9.52 -11.57 -15.50
CA ILE A 16 -8.90 -10.25 -15.43
C ILE A 16 -7.38 -10.50 -15.31
N PRO A 17 -6.55 -9.98 -16.22
CA PRO A 17 -5.10 -10.11 -16.09
C PRO A 17 -4.67 -9.43 -14.79
N SER A 18 -4.01 -10.18 -13.91
CA SER A 18 -3.36 -9.64 -12.72
C SER A 18 -2.24 -8.71 -13.17
N LEU A 19 -2.42 -7.39 -13.05
CA LEU A 19 -1.33 -6.42 -13.15
C LEU A 19 -0.47 -6.52 -11.89
N ALA A 20 0.30 -7.59 -11.76
CA ALA A 20 1.44 -7.64 -10.85
C ALA A 20 2.60 -6.88 -11.49
N SER A 21 2.46 -5.57 -11.63
CA SER A 21 3.50 -4.71 -12.19
C SER A 21 4.24 -4.01 -11.05
N THR A 22 5.25 -4.68 -10.51
CA THR A 22 6.16 -4.08 -9.52
C THR A 22 7.09 -3.13 -10.28
N HIS A 23 6.69 -1.85 -10.36
CA HIS A 23 7.48 -0.82 -11.03
C HIS A 23 8.42 -0.15 -10.04
N TYR A 24 9.65 -0.67 -9.96
CA TYR A 24 10.75 0.01 -9.28
C TYR A 24 11.19 1.19 -10.15
N PHE A 25 11.16 2.40 -9.61
CA PHE A 25 11.76 3.56 -10.26
C PHE A 25 12.40 4.48 -9.22
N SER A 26 13.56 5.03 -9.54
CA SER A 26 14.24 6.02 -8.71
C SER A 26 14.15 7.37 -9.38
N ILE A 27 13.65 8.37 -8.65
CA ILE A 27 13.57 9.76 -9.13
C ILE A 27 14.29 10.69 -8.16
N THR A 28 15.23 11.47 -8.68
CA THR A 28 15.86 12.54 -7.90
C THR A 28 15.01 13.81 -8.02
N LEU A 29 14.45 14.25 -6.91
CA LEU A 29 13.68 15.49 -6.87
C LEU A 29 14.59 16.70 -6.98
N THR A 30 14.25 17.58 -7.91
CA THR A 30 14.90 18.87 -8.14
C THR A 30 13.83 19.97 -8.13
N SER A 31 14.23 21.23 -7.95
CA SER A 31 13.28 22.35 -8.01
C SER A 31 12.49 22.42 -9.33
N LYS A 32 13.05 21.88 -10.42
CA LYS A 32 12.44 21.86 -11.76
C LYS A 32 11.41 20.74 -11.95
N ASN A 33 11.54 19.62 -11.23
CA ASN A 33 10.67 18.45 -11.42
C ASN A 33 9.70 18.18 -10.25
N TYR A 34 9.89 18.87 -9.12
CA TYR A 34 9.09 18.65 -7.92
C TYR A 34 7.59 18.88 -8.15
N LEU A 35 7.20 19.95 -8.85
CA LEU A 35 5.79 20.25 -9.10
C LEU A 35 5.11 19.18 -9.95
N LEU A 36 5.79 18.70 -10.99
CA LEU A 36 5.27 17.64 -11.86
C LEU A 36 5.16 16.32 -11.10
N TRP A 37 6.21 15.96 -10.35
CA TRP A 37 6.19 14.81 -9.46
C TRP A 37 5.01 14.89 -8.49
N LYS A 38 4.80 16.06 -7.87
CA LYS A 38 3.73 16.29 -6.92
C LYS A 38 2.36 16.05 -7.55
N ALA A 39 2.12 16.58 -8.76
CA ALA A 39 0.85 16.39 -9.47
C ALA A 39 0.58 14.93 -9.86
N GLN A 40 1.62 14.17 -10.22
CA GLN A 40 1.49 12.78 -10.69
C GLN A 40 1.42 11.77 -9.55
N PHE A 41 2.23 11.95 -8.50
CA PHE A 41 2.41 10.94 -7.46
C PHE A 41 1.52 11.15 -6.24
N ILE A 42 1.16 12.40 -5.89
CA ILE A 42 0.29 12.64 -4.72
C ILE A 42 -1.04 11.86 -4.78
N PRO A 43 -1.78 11.81 -5.90
CA PRO A 43 -3.04 11.05 -5.96
C PRO A 43 -2.84 9.57 -5.63
N ILE A 44 -1.76 8.97 -6.13
CA ILE A 44 -1.42 7.56 -5.91
C ILE A 44 -1.03 7.34 -4.43
N LEU A 45 -0.19 8.22 -3.89
CA LEU A 45 0.26 8.15 -2.50
C LEU A 45 -0.89 8.35 -1.51
N ASN A 46 -1.82 9.25 -1.80
CA ASN A 46 -3.02 9.43 -1.01
C ASN A 46 -3.93 8.19 -1.05
N TYR A 47 -4.13 7.61 -2.23
CA TYR A 47 -4.92 6.39 -2.39
C TYR A 47 -4.36 5.23 -1.53
N GLN A 48 -3.03 5.12 -1.42
CA GLN A 48 -2.36 4.10 -0.61
C GLN A 48 -2.14 4.49 0.87
N LYS A 49 -2.55 5.70 1.27
CA LYS A 49 -2.29 6.29 2.60
C LYS A 49 -0.80 6.34 2.95
N LEU A 50 0.03 6.70 1.98
CA LEU A 50 1.48 6.83 2.11
C LEU A 50 1.95 8.29 2.11
N TYR A 51 1.10 9.24 1.71
CA TYR A 51 1.48 10.65 1.64
C TYR A 51 1.90 11.23 3.01
N GLU A 52 1.29 10.75 4.11
CA GLU A 52 1.60 11.17 5.48
C GLU A 52 3.06 10.88 5.88
N PHE A 53 3.70 9.90 5.25
CA PHE A 53 5.11 9.55 5.45
C PHE A 53 6.05 10.50 4.69
N ILE A 54 5.57 11.17 3.64
CA ILE A 54 6.35 12.14 2.84
C ILE A 54 6.23 13.55 3.42
N ASP A 55 5.04 13.94 3.86
CA ASP A 55 4.77 15.26 4.44
C ASP A 55 5.21 15.36 5.92
N GLY A 56 5.63 14.24 6.52
CA GLY A 56 6.03 14.17 7.93
C GLY A 56 4.87 14.29 8.92
N SER A 57 3.62 14.26 8.44
CA SER A 57 2.43 14.26 9.31
C SER A 57 2.26 12.97 10.10
N SER A 58 2.88 11.86 9.67
CA SER A 58 2.87 10.59 10.40
C SER A 58 4.10 10.51 11.32
N PRO A 59 3.95 10.66 12.66
CA PRO A 59 5.06 10.52 13.58
C PRO A 59 5.56 9.08 13.60
N ILE A 60 6.89 8.91 13.66
CA ILE A 60 7.52 7.61 13.89
C ILE A 60 6.97 7.04 15.20
N SER A 61 6.35 5.86 15.10
CA SER A 61 5.88 5.14 16.27
C SER A 61 7.07 4.59 17.07
N PRO A 62 7.08 4.68 18.42
CA PRO A 62 8.14 4.08 19.23
C PRO A 62 8.21 2.56 19.01
N ARG A 63 9.42 1.98 18.97
CA ARG A 63 9.61 0.53 18.77
C ARG A 63 9.02 -0.30 19.91
N THR A 64 9.06 0.23 21.12
CA THR A 64 8.54 -0.38 22.35
C THR A 64 7.60 0.58 23.06
N ILE A 65 6.62 0.02 23.76
CA ILE A 65 5.69 0.72 24.64
C ILE A 65 5.74 0.08 26.02
N ALA A 66 5.42 0.85 27.07
CA ALA A 66 5.32 0.34 28.42
C ALA A 66 4.18 -0.70 28.52
N PHE A 67 4.37 -1.76 29.29
CA PHE A 67 3.33 -2.74 29.53
C PHE A 67 2.19 -2.11 30.34
N PRO A 68 0.92 -2.32 29.98
CA PRO A 68 -0.20 -1.60 30.61
C PRO A 68 -0.30 -1.81 32.12
N THR A 69 0.12 -2.98 32.60
CA THR A 69 0.04 -3.38 34.01
C THR A 69 1.34 -3.16 34.77
N ASP A 70 2.46 -2.99 34.06
CA ASP A 70 3.78 -2.74 34.66
C ASP A 70 4.59 -1.77 33.78
N PRO A 71 4.64 -0.48 34.14
CA PRO A 71 5.33 0.52 33.34
C PRO A 71 6.87 0.36 33.33
N THR A 72 7.44 -0.49 34.17
CA THR A 72 8.88 -0.83 34.14
C THR A 72 9.22 -1.85 33.06
N MET A 73 8.21 -2.60 32.60
CA MET A 73 8.36 -3.60 31.56
C MET A 73 8.07 -2.99 30.18
N GLN A 74 8.99 -3.15 29.23
CA GLN A 74 8.79 -2.71 27.85
C GLN A 74 8.36 -3.87 26.97
N ILE A 75 7.32 -3.67 26.17
CA ILE A 75 6.85 -4.63 25.17
C ILE A 75 6.97 -4.05 23.75
N PRO A 76 7.08 -4.90 22.71
CA PRO A 76 7.06 -4.44 21.32
C PRO A 76 5.77 -3.68 20.98
N ASN A 77 5.89 -2.60 20.22
CA ASN A 77 4.75 -1.82 19.75
C ASN A 77 4.21 -2.35 18.41
N PRO A 78 2.98 -2.88 18.34
CA PRO A 78 2.39 -3.30 17.07
C PRO A 78 2.23 -2.13 16.07
N ALA A 79 2.03 -0.90 16.55
CA ALA A 79 1.92 0.28 15.69
C ALA A 79 3.23 0.61 14.98
N PHE A 80 4.38 0.33 15.60
CA PHE A 80 5.68 0.44 14.94
C PHE A 80 5.79 -0.54 13.78
N PHE A 81 5.30 -1.77 13.94
CA PHE A 81 5.36 -2.77 12.87
C PHE A 81 4.50 -2.36 11.67
N TYR A 82 3.29 -1.83 11.93
CA TYR A 82 2.42 -1.29 10.88
C TYR A 82 3.06 -0.10 10.16
N TRP A 83 3.59 0.85 10.93
CA TRP A 83 4.31 2.01 10.39
C TRP A 83 5.50 1.57 9.53
N PHE A 84 6.31 0.64 10.03
CA PHE A 84 7.48 0.11 9.31
C PHE A 84 7.08 -0.59 8.01
N PHE A 85 6.05 -1.44 8.05
CA PHE A 85 5.56 -2.11 6.85
C PHE A 85 5.12 -1.10 5.78
N LYS A 86 4.39 -0.05 6.19
CA LYS A 86 3.96 1.03 5.30
C LYS A 86 5.13 1.82 4.73
N ASP A 87 6.12 2.16 5.55
CA ASP A 87 7.34 2.83 5.14
C ASP A 87 8.11 2.01 4.07
N GLN A 88 8.24 0.69 4.27
CA GLN A 88 8.91 -0.18 3.31
C GLN A 88 8.21 -0.24 1.93
N MET A 89 6.91 0.05 1.84
CA MET A 89 6.21 0.13 0.56
C MET A 89 6.72 1.28 -0.33
N LEU A 90 7.32 2.32 0.24
CA LEU A 90 7.94 3.42 -0.53
C LEU A 90 9.33 3.04 -1.07
N HIS A 91 9.97 2.04 -0.48
CA HIS A 91 11.31 1.58 -0.84
C HIS A 91 11.32 0.31 -1.73
N SER A 92 10.14 -0.23 -2.03
CA SER A 92 9.94 -1.46 -2.81
C SER A 92 9.65 -1.21 -4.29
#